data_AF-A0A1I8HXA1-F1
#
_entry.id   AF-A0A1I8HXA1-F1
#
_cell.length_a   1.000
_cell.length_b   1.000
_cell.length_c   1.000
_cell.angle_alpha   90.00
_cell.angle_beta   90.00
_cell.angle_gamma   90.00
#
_symmetry.space_group_name_H-M   'P 1'
#
loop_
_entity.id
_entity.type
_entity.pdbx_description
1 polymer ?
#
loop_
_entity_poly.entity_id
_entity_poly.type
_entity_poly.pdbx_seq_one_letter_code
_entity_poly.pdbx_strand_id
1 'polypeptide(L)' 'EVLVGLSVRRGCRGWSPGYQPELVCLLGSTNPDAPPPPVTCARFSPDYQILAIGNENGVGLVDLVQACVLLTLCTPDLY' A
#
# COMPACT_ATOMS: atom_id res chain seq x y z
N GLU A 1 -5.68 -11.69 -20.73
CA GLU A 1 -5.89 -10.49 -19.91
C GLU A 1 -4.95 -10.57 -18.73
N VAL A 2 -3.86 -9.81 -18.75
CA VAL A 2 -2.82 -9.91 -17.73
C VAL A 2 -3.28 -9.08 -16.52
N LEU A 3 -3.67 -9.76 -15.44
CA LEU A 3 -3.89 -9.13 -14.14
C LEU A 3 -2.52 -8.80 -13.55
N VAL A 4 -2.02 -7.60 -13.85
CA VAL A 4 -0.76 -7.12 -13.31
C VAL A 4 -1.00 -6.55 -11.91
N GLY A 5 -1.30 -7.44 -10.96
CA GLY A 5 -1.59 -7.11 -9.57
C GLY A 5 -1.93 -8.36 -8.74
N LEU A 6 -1.48 -8.38 -7.48
CA LEU A 6 -1.85 -9.45 -6.55
C LEU A 6 -3.37 -9.42 -6.29
N SER A 7 -4.04 -10.56 -6.47
CA SER A 7 -5.47 -10.66 -6.15
C SER A 7 -5.68 -10.72 -4.63
N VAL A 8 -6.40 -9.74 -4.10
CA VAL A 8 -6.76 -9.71 -2.68
C VAL A 8 -8.00 -10.56 -2.47
N ARG A 9 -7.93 -11.49 -1.51
CA ARG A 9 -9.09 -12.30 -1.12
C ARG A 9 -10.09 -11.41 -0.41
N ARG A 10 -11.35 -11.50 -0.83
CA ARG A 10 -12.47 -10.73 -0.27
C ARG A 10 -13.24 -11.57 0.77
N GLY A 11 -13.91 -10.88 1.70
CA GLY A 11 -14.78 -11.48 2.71
C GLY A 11 -14.07 -11.87 4.01
N CYS A 12 -14.85 -12.31 4.99
CA CYS A 12 -14.35 -12.71 6.31
C CYS A 12 -13.49 -13.98 6.21
N ARG A 13 -12.41 -14.03 6.98
CA ARG A 13 -11.49 -15.17 7.01
C ARG A 13 -11.14 -15.55 8.44
N GLY A 14 -11.07 -16.84 8.69
CA GLY A 14 -10.48 -17.37 9.92
C GLY A 14 -8.97 -17.26 9.85
N TRP A 15 -8.36 -16.75 10.93
CA TRP A 15 -6.93 -16.67 11.10
C TRP A 15 -6.52 -17.50 12.32
N SER A 16 -5.37 -18.15 12.25
CA SER A 16 -4.76 -18.74 13.45
C SER A 16 -4.41 -17.63 14.46
N PRO A 17 -4.21 -17.98 15.75
CA PRO A 17 -3.69 -17.04 16.73
C PRO A 17 -2.35 -16.43 16.28
N GLY A 18 -2.15 -15.13 16.52
CA GLY A 18 -0.94 -14.40 16.13
C GLY A 18 -1.24 -13.05 15.47
N TYR A 19 -0.32 -12.57 14.63
CA TYR A 19 -0.52 -11.35 13.84
C TYR A 19 -1.50 -11.61 12.70
N GLN A 20 -2.61 -10.89 12.71
CA GLN A 20 -3.67 -11.01 11.71
C GLN A 20 -3.70 -9.74 10.87
N PRO A 21 -3.73 -9.84 9.53
CA PRO A 21 -3.78 -8.66 8.68
C PRO A 21 -5.18 -8.05 8.70
N GLU A 22 -5.26 -6.77 9.03
CA GLU A 22 -6.51 -6.00 9.03
C GLU A 22 -6.64 -5.12 7.78
N LEU A 23 -5.52 -4.75 7.17
CA LEU A 23 -5.47 -3.88 5.99
C LEU A 23 -4.44 -4.39 4.98
N VAL A 24 -4.79 -4.33 3.69
CA VAL A 24 -3.89 -4.60 2.57
C VAL A 24 -3.83 -3.35 1.69
N CYS A 25 -2.63 -2.77 1.57
CA CYS A 25 -2.38 -1.62 0.69
C CYS A 25 -1.73 -2.11 -0.60
N LEU A 26 -2.38 -1.85 -1.74
CA LEU A 26 -1.79 -2.08 -3.06
C LEU A 26 -1.26 -0.75 -3.61
N LEU A 27 0.02 -0.71 -3.96
CA LEU A 27 0.59 0.44 -4.64
C LEU A 27 0.03 0.52 -6.07
N GLY A 28 -0.38 1.72 -6.47
CA GLY A 28 -0.84 1.97 -7.84
C GLY A 28 0.32 1.95 -8.83
N SER A 29 0.08 1.41 -10.01
CA SER A 29 0.94 1.60 -11.19
C SER A 29 0.27 2.61 -12.11
N THR A 30 1.05 3.55 -12.66
CA THR A 30 0.57 4.46 -13.71
C THR A 30 0.40 3.75 -15.06
N ASN A 31 1.01 2.57 -15.22
CA ASN A 31 0.86 1.70 -16.38
C ASN A 31 0.08 0.43 -15.99
N PRO A 32 -1.15 0.22 -16.50
CA PRO A 32 -1.98 -0.93 -16.15
C PRO A 32 -1.38 -2.28 -16.57
N ASP A 33 -0.44 -2.28 -17.52
CA ASP A 33 0.25 -3.47 -18.01
C ASP A 33 1.59 -3.73 -17.29
N ALA A 34 1.97 -2.88 -16.33
CA ALA A 34 3.23 -3.01 -15.58
C ALA A 34 3.00 -3.28 -14.08
N PRO A 35 3.83 -4.12 -13.43
CA PRO A 35 3.72 -4.40 -12.01
C PRO A 35 3.90 -3.13 -11.18
N PRO A 36 3.25 -3.02 -10.02
CA PRO A 36 3.54 -1.95 -9.09
C PRO A 36 5.03 -1.91 -8.75
N PRO A 37 5.67 -0.73 -8.68
CA PRO A 37 7.05 -0.63 -8.24
C PRO A 37 7.24 -1.22 -6.84
N PRO A 38 8.41 -1.80 -6.54
CA PRO A 38 8.67 -2.40 -5.24
C PRO A 38 8.62 -1.36 -4.11
N VAL A 39 8.14 -1.78 -2.95
CA VAL A 39 8.22 -0.97 -1.73
C VAL A 39 9.69 -0.86 -1.33
N THR A 40 10.22 0.36 -1.28
CA THR A 40 11.61 0.64 -0.87
C THR A 40 11.70 1.07 0.59
N CYS A 41 10.64 1.66 1.14
CA CYS A 41 10.58 2.03 2.56
C CYS A 41 9.15 1.92 3.11
N ALA A 42 9.03 1.63 4.41
CA ALA A 42 7.76 1.66 5.12
C ALA A 42 7.98 2.05 6.58
N ARG A 43 7.10 2.88 7.15
CA ARG A 43 7.13 3.26 8.56
C ARG A 43 5.73 3.38 9.13
N PHE A 44 5.50 2.72 10.26
CA PHE A 44 4.28 2.84 11.03
C PHE A 44 4.48 3.74 12.25
N SER A 45 3.50 4.60 12.53
CA SER A 45 3.40 5.35 13.77
C SER A 45 2.18 4.85 14.56
N PRO A 46 2.38 4.18 15.72
CA PRO A 46 1.27 3.65 16.51
C PRO A 46 0.43 4.75 17.17
N ASP A 47 1.04 5.90 17.50
CA ASP A 47 0.33 7.00 18.16
C ASP A 47 -0.73 7.63 17.25
N TYR A 48 -0.42 7.70 15.95
CA TYR A 48 -1.33 8.28 14.94
C TYR A 48 -2.05 7.23 14.10
N GLN A 49 -1.69 5.94 14.23
CA GLN A 49 -2.18 4.86 13.38
C GLN A 49 -1.97 5.13 11.88
N ILE A 50 -0.85 5.78 11.53
CA ILE A 50 -0.49 6.11 10.14
C ILE A 50 0.63 5.20 9.66
N LEU A 51 0.46 4.63 8.47
CA LEU A 51 1.48 3.91 7.73
C LEU A 51 1.96 4.75 6.54
N ALA A 52 3.25 5.07 6.52
CA ALA A 52 3.94 5.61 5.37
C ALA A 52 4.55 4.47 4.55
N ILE A 53 4.34 4.47 3.23
CA ILE A 53 4.90 3.49 2.29
C ILE A 53 5.51 4.26 1.10
N GLY A 54 6.74 3.95 0.73
CA GLY A 54 7.43 4.59 -0.40
C GLY A 54 7.99 3.59 -1.39
N ASN A 55 8.11 4.06 -2.64
CA ASN A 55 8.79 3.40 -3.74
C ASN A 55 9.62 4.44 -4.54
N GLU A 56 10.14 4.05 -5.70
CA GLU A 56 10.90 4.94 -6.59
C GLU A 56 10.09 6.11 -7.17
N ASN A 57 8.76 5.99 -7.22
CA ASN A 57 7.87 7.02 -7.77
C ASN A 57 7.40 8.03 -6.71
N GLY A 58 7.51 7.70 -5.42
CA GLY A 58 7.05 8.56 -4.34
C GLY A 58 6.64 7.84 -3.06
N VAL A 59 5.78 8.50 -2.26
CA VAL A 59 5.35 8.06 -0.92
C VAL A 59 3.84 8.25 -0.75
N GLY A 60 3.19 7.27 -0.13
CA GLY A 60 1.80 7.35 0.33
C GLY A 60 1.69 7.28 1.85
N LEU A 61 0.75 8.03 2.43
CA LEU A 61 0.34 7.96 3.83
C LEU A 61 -1.07 7.37 3.93
N VAL A 62 -1.21 6.33 4.75
CA VAL A 62 -2.46 5.59 4.94
C VAL A 62 -2.89 5.68 6.40
N ASP A 63 -4.14 6.08 6.65
CA ASP A 63 -4.79 6.00 7.95
C ASP A 63 -5.35 4.59 8.15
N LEU A 64 -4.85 3.87 9.16
CA LEU A 64 -5.27 2.51 9.46
C LEU A 64 -6.62 2.44 10.17
N VAL A 65 -7.05 3.50 10.87
CA VAL A 65 -8.35 3.54 11.56
C VAL A 65 -9.48 3.68 10.55
N GLN A 66 -9.30 4.56 9.56
CA GLN A 66 -10.30 4.84 8.53
C GLN A 66 -10.12 3.97 7.28
N ALA A 67 -9.03 3.21 7.19
CA ALA A 67 -8.63 2.41 6.03
C ALA A 67 -8.61 3.23 4.74
N CYS A 68 -8.06 4.45 4.79
CA CYS A 68 -8.06 5.40 3.67
C CYS A 68 -6.67 5.99 3.42
N VAL A 69 -6.45 6.47 2.20
CA VAL A 69 -5.22 7.20 1.85
C VAL A 69 -5.40 8.67 2.26
N LEU A 70 -4.48 9.18 3.07
CA LEU A 70 -4.45 10.58 3.48
C LEU A 70 -3.73 11.46 2.45
N LEU A 71 -2.62 10.95 1.91
CA LEU A 71 -1.73 11.71 1.03
C LEU A 71 -0.97 10.77 0.09
N THR A 72 -0.81 11.19 -1.16
CA THR A 72 0.15 10.60 -2.10
C THR A 72 1.03 11.71 -2.63
N LEU A 73 2.34 11.56 -2.46
CA LEU A 73 3.36 12.46 -2.99
C LEU A 73 4.13 11.71 -4.07
N CYS A 74 4.13 12.23 -5.30
CA CYS A 74 5.00 11.74 -6.35
C CYS A 74 6.30 12.55 -6.35
N THR A 75 7.43 11.86 -6.53
CA THR A 75 8.73 12.48 -6.76
C THR A 75 9.00 12.46 -8.27
N PRO A 76 8.69 13.55 -9.00
CA PRO A 76 8.94 13.58 -10.43
C PRO A 76 10.45 13.56 -10.70
N ASP A 77 10.84 12.90 -11.77
CA ASP A 77 12.23 12.98 -12.26
C ASP A 77 12.55 14.44 -12.60
N LEU A 78 13.65 14.94 -12.02
CA LEU A 78 14.22 16.23 -12.37
C LEU A 78 15.14 16.00 -13.56
N TYR A 79 14.78 16.55 -14.73
CA TYR A 79 15.63 16.54 -15.94
C TYR A 79 16.66 17.67 -15.91
#